data_AF-A0A1V2PZB0-F1
#
_entry.id   AF-A0A1V2PZB0-F1
#
_cell.length_a   1.000
_cell.length_b   1.000
_cell.length_c   1.000
_cell.angle_alpha   90.00
_cell.angle_beta   90.00
_cell.angle_gamma   90.00
#
_symmetry.space_group_name_H-M   'P 1'
#
loop_
_entity.id
_entity.type
_entity.pdbx_description
1 polymer ?
#
loop_
_entity_poly.entity_id
_entity_poly.type
_entity_poly.pdbx_seq_one_letter_code
_entity_poly.pdbx_strand_id
1 'polypeptide(L)' 'MLPRLDELEIDLELRRIRATAEGWIGEIEGIDRALSCLRDKRADALRLTRITRQVDLGMPTVTPPR' A
#
# COMPACT_ATOMS: atom_id res chain seq x y z
N MET A 1 4.72 0.80 8.72
CA MET A 1 4.39 0.81 7.28
C MET A 1 3.20 1.70 6.97
N LEU A 2 2.08 1.61 7.70
CA LEU A 2 0.88 2.44 7.46
C LEU A 2 1.13 3.97 7.49
N PRO A 3 1.85 4.55 8.48
CA PRO A 3 2.10 5.99 8.50
C PRO A 3 2.86 6.48 7.26
N ARG A 4 3.76 5.65 6.72
CA ARG A 4 4.52 5.98 5.51
C ARG A 4 3.63 6.00 4.26
N LEU A 5 2.57 5.19 4.23
CA LEU A 5 1.60 5.23 3.12
C LEU A 5 0.75 6.50 3.19
N ASP A 6 0.37 6.95 4.38
CA ASP A 6 -0.38 8.20 4.56
C ASP A 6 0.47 9.43 4.12
N GLU A 7 1.76 9.46 4.47
CA GLU A 7 2.70 10.50 3.99
C GLU A 7 2.81 10.54 2.46
N LEU A 8 2.86 9.36 1.83
CA LEU A 8 2.95 9.24 0.37
C LEU A 8 1.65 9.66 -0.33
N GLU A 9 0.49 9.39 0.27
CA GLU A 9 -0.80 9.84 -0.27
C GLU A 9 -0.84 11.38 -0.32
N ILE A 10 -0.42 12.05 0.76
CA ILE A 10 -0.36 13.52 0.84
C ILE A 10 0.57 14.10 -0.24
N ASP A 11 1.78 13.53 -0.41
CA ASP A 11 2.73 14.00 -1.43
C ASP A 11 2.17 13.82 -2.86
N LEU A 12 1.54 12.67 -3.15
CA LEU A 12 0.93 12.41 -4.44
C LEU A 12 -0.24 13.36 -4.73
N GLU A 13 -1.08 13.66 -3.73
CA GLU A 13 -2.17 14.63 -3.87
C GLU A 13 -1.64 16.04 -4.18
N LEU A 14 -0.57 16.47 -3.48
CA LEU A 14 0.06 17.77 -3.74
C LEU A 14 0.62 17.85 -5.17
N ARG A 15 1.29 16.77 -5.63
CA ARG A 15 1.81 16.70 -7.00
C ARG A 15 0.69 16.69 -8.04
N ARG A 16 -0.43 16.02 -7.75
CA ARG A 16 -1.61 16.01 -8.63
C ARG A 16 -2.19 17.40 -8.80
N ILE A 17 -2.30 18.17 -7.71
CA ILE A 17 -2.76 19.57 -7.75
C ILE A 17 -1.85 20.39 -8.65
N ARG A 18 -0.53 20.26 -8.48
CA ARG A 18 0.45 20.94 -9.34
C ARG A 18 0.32 20.53 -10.81
N ALA A 19 0.28 19.22 -11.09
CA ALA A 19 0.14 18.70 -12.45
C ALA A 19 -1.16 19.19 -13.12
N THR A 20 -2.23 19.32 -12.35
CA THR A 20 -3.50 19.90 -12.80
C THR A 20 -3.35 21.39 -13.14
N ALA A 21 -2.71 22.17 -12.27
CA ALA A 21 -2.45 23.59 -12.52
C ALA A 21 -1.56 23.84 -13.74
N GLU A 22 -0.60 22.95 -13.98
CA GLU A 22 0.36 23.03 -15.10
C GLU A 22 -0.16 22.35 -16.39
N GLY A 23 -1.31 21.68 -16.34
CA GLY A 23 -1.89 20.98 -17.49
C GLY A 23 -1.11 19.73 -17.94
N TRP A 24 -0.37 19.08 -17.03
CA TRP A 24 0.43 17.89 -17.33
C TRP A 24 -0.41 16.62 -17.34
N ILE A 25 -1.12 16.37 -18.45
CA ILE A 25 -2.06 15.25 -18.58
C ILE A 25 -1.42 13.90 -18.22
N GLY A 26 -0.24 13.61 -18.76
CA GLY A 26 0.43 12.33 -18.49
C GLY A 26 0.84 12.14 -17.02
N GLU A 27 1.22 13.22 -16.34
CA GLU A 27 1.56 13.19 -14.91
C GLU A 27 0.30 12.97 -14.07
N ILE A 28 -0.81 13.63 -14.41
CA ILE A 28 -2.11 13.43 -13.73
C ILE A 28 -2.54 11.96 -13.84
N GLU A 29 -2.51 11.39 -15.04
CA GLU A 29 -2.86 9.98 -15.26
C GLU A 29 -1.94 9.02 -14.49
N GLY A 30 -0.64 9.30 -14.47
CA GLY A 30 0.34 8.53 -13.71
C GLY A 30 0.08 8.58 -12.21
N ILE A 31 -0.19 9.77 -11.67
CA ILE A 31 -0.48 9.96 -10.25
C ILE A 31 -1.80 9.31 -9.86
N ASP A 32 -2.84 9.40 -10.69
CA ASP A 32 -4.14 8.75 -10.41
C ASP A 32 -4.02 7.23 -10.31
N ARG A 33 -3.20 6.62 -11.17
CA ARG A 33 -2.86 5.19 -11.09
C ARG A 33 -2.08 4.87 -9.81
N ALA A 34 -1.08 5.70 -9.47
CA ALA A 34 -0.28 5.51 -8.28
C ALA A 34 -1.12 5.62 -6.99
N LEU A 35 -2.03 6.60 -6.91
CA LEU A 35 -2.97 6.76 -5.81
C LEU A 35 -3.89 5.55 -5.66
N SER A 36 -4.39 4.99 -6.77
CA SER A 36 -5.21 3.77 -6.75
C SER A 36 -4.43 2.60 -6.17
N CYS A 37 -3.22 2.33 -6.67
CA CYS A 37 -2.35 1.28 -6.14
C CYS A 37 -2.00 1.49 -4.66
N LEU A 38 -1.79 2.74 -4.22
CA LEU A 38 -1.46 3.06 -2.84
C LEU A 38 -2.63 2.75 -1.89
N ARG A 39 -3.86 3.05 -2.31
CA ARG A 39 -5.07 2.73 -1.55
C ARG A 39 -5.26 1.22 -1.40
N ASP A 40 -5.03 0.46 -2.46
CA ASP A 40 -5.05 -1.01 -2.41
C ASP A 40 -4.00 -1.54 -1.44
N LYS A 41 -2.76 -1.01 -1.52
CA LYS A 41 -1.68 -1.40 -0.61
C LYS A 41 -2.01 -1.08 0.85
N ARG A 42 -2.67 0.04 1.11
CA ARG A 42 -3.11 0.44 2.45
C ARG A 42 -4.17 -0.50 2.98
N ALA A 43 -5.16 -0.88 2.16
CA ALA A 43 -6.18 -1.85 2.52
C ALA A 43 -5.55 -3.22 2.86
N ASP A 44 -4.59 -3.67 2.07
CA ASP A 44 -3.84 -4.91 2.35
C ASP A 44 -3.01 -4.82 3.63
N ALA A 45 -2.32 -3.71 3.86
CA ALA A 45 -1.56 -3.51 5.08
C ALA A 45 -2.47 -3.53 6.32
N LEU A 46 -3.63 -2.86 6.26
CA LEU A 46 -4.64 -2.92 7.32
C LEU A 46 -5.16 -4.34 7.53
N ARG A 47 -5.46 -5.06 6.44
CA ARG A 47 -5.88 -6.46 6.51
C ARG A 47 -4.84 -7.33 7.21
N LEU A 48 -3.56 -7.19 6.86
CA LEU A 48 -2.46 -7.92 7.51
C LEU A 48 -2.33 -7.56 9.00
N THR A 49 -2.50 -6.28 9.38
CA THR A 49 -2.51 -5.92 10.81
C THR A 49 -3.70 -6.51 11.57
N ARG A 50 -4.82 -6.81 10.90
CA ARG A 50 -5.97 -7.49 11.49
C ARG A 50 -5.81 -9.01 11.55
N ILE A 51 -5.06 -9.59 10.60
CA ILE A 51 -4.68 -11.01 10.62
C ILE A 51 -3.50 -11.19 11.59
N THR A 52 -3.76 -11.01 12.87
CA THR A 52 -2.85 -11.40 13.97
C THR A 52 -3.02 -12.86 14.36
N ARG A 53 -4.07 -13.53 13.84
CA ARG A 53 -4.36 -14.92 14.14
C ARG A 53 -3.48 -15.82 13.27
N GLN A 54 -2.58 -16.55 13.92
CA GLN A 54 -1.86 -17.66 13.29
C GLN A 54 -2.91 -18.66 12.77
N VAL A 55 -2.95 -18.87 11.46
CA VAL A 55 -3.79 -19.87 10.83
C VAL A 55 -2.97 -21.16 10.80
N ASP A 56 -3.50 -22.23 11.38
CA ASP A 56 -2.88 -23.54 11.26
C ASP A 56 -3.03 -24.03 9.82
N LEU A 57 -1.91 -24.07 9.10
CA LEU A 57 -1.83 -24.50 7.70
C LEU A 57 -1.59 -26.03 7.59
N GLY A 58 -1.57 -26.76 8.71
CA GLY A 58 -1.27 -28.20 8.72
C GLY A 58 0.17 -28.51 8.32
N MET A 59 1.09 -27.56 8.52
CA MET A 59 2.50 -27.74 8.15
C MET A 59 3.14 -28.81 9.06
N PRO A 60 3.80 -29.83 8.49
CA PRO A 60 4.45 -30.87 9.28
C PRO A 60 5.55 -30.25 10.15
N THR A 61 5.51 -30.54 11.45
CA THR A 61 6.52 -30.06 12.39
C THR A 61 7.82 -30.79 12.13
N VAL A 62 8.88 -30.07 11.77
CA VAL A 62 10.21 -30.66 11.63
C VAL A 62 10.76 -30.91 13.03
N THR A 63 10.72 -32.15 13.50
CA THR A 63 11.31 -32.55 14.77
C THR A 63 12.83 -32.42 14.67
N PRO A 64 13.50 -31.64 15.55
CA PRO A 64 14.95 -31.54 15.53
C PRO A 64 15.60 -32.89 15.92
N PRO A 65 16.77 -33.23 15.36
CA PRO A 65 17.49 -34.44 15.74
C PRO A 65 17.97 -34.36 17.19
N ARG A 66 17.93 -35.51 17.89
CA ARG A 66 18.38 -35.68 19.29
C ARG A 66 19.89 -35.68 19.41
#